data_AF-A0A857LGR8-F1
#
_entry.id   AF-A0A857LGR8-F1
#
_cell.length_a   1.000
_cell.length_b   1.000
_cell.length_c   1.000
_cell.angle_alpha   90.00
_cell.angle_beta   90.00
_cell.angle_gamma   90.00
#
_symmetry.space_group_name_H-M   'P 1'
#
loop_
_entity.id
_entity.type
_entity.pdbx_description
1 polymer ?
#
loop_
_entity_poly.entity_id
_entity_poly.type
_entity_poly.pdbx_seq_one_letter_code
_entity_poly.pdbx_strand_id
1 'polypeptide(L)'
;MLELAILGLLIESPMHGYELRKRLTGLLGAFRAFSYGSLYPTLKRMQADGIIDEATGPLGPKVRRARRVYQLTDAGRERFAELVADTGPQNYTDDGFGVHLAFFSRTPAVARMRILEGRRRQVEERREGLRELIGRSNRSGDRYTRQLHELSLESSEREVRWLNELIAAEASDMNNADAQHTATQDRRPADLPEGRPPGVDPGLVTADLHETDSQESRVRGISAPPQKEPVPQQSAVAPREEGEPDRG
;
A
#
# COMPACT_ATOMS: atom_id res chain seq x y z
N MET A 1 -2.13 11.57 2.70
CA MET A 1 -1.20 10.65 3.41
C MET A 1 -1.88 9.44 4.03
N LEU A 2 -2.83 9.61 4.96
CA LEU A 2 -3.48 8.47 5.62
C LEU A 2 -4.20 7.52 4.64
N GLU A 3 -4.88 8.06 3.62
CA GLU A 3 -5.53 7.26 2.56
C GLU A 3 -4.54 6.32 1.85
N LEU A 4 -3.40 6.84 1.40
CA LEU A 4 -2.33 6.03 0.77
C LEU A 4 -1.87 4.90 1.69
N ALA A 5 -1.66 5.20 2.97
CA ALA A 5 -1.21 4.20 3.94
C ALA A 5 -2.28 3.11 4.20
N ILE A 6 -3.56 3.47 4.24
CA ILE A 6 -4.66 2.51 4.37
C ILE A 6 -4.73 1.62 3.14
N LEU A 7 -4.73 2.21 1.94
CA LEU A 7 -4.81 1.47 0.68
C LEU A 7 -3.62 0.52 0.50
N GLY A 8 -2.42 1.00 0.84
CA GLY A 8 -1.19 0.20 0.78
C GLY A 8 -1.18 -0.99 1.72
N LEU A 9 -1.92 -0.97 2.83
CA LEU A 9 -2.11 -2.14 3.70
C LEU A 9 -3.21 -3.07 3.18
N LEU A 10 -4.31 -2.50 2.68
CA LEU A 10 -5.44 -3.27 2.14
C LEU A 10 -5.11 -3.97 0.81
N ILE A 11 -4.04 -3.56 0.11
CA ILE A 11 -3.53 -4.27 -1.06
C ILE A 11 -2.94 -5.64 -0.70
N GLU A 12 -2.45 -5.81 0.53
CA GLU A 12 -1.84 -7.07 0.99
C GLU A 12 -2.90 -8.09 1.39
N SER A 13 -3.93 -7.64 2.10
CA SER A 13 -5.03 -8.50 2.56
C SER A 13 -6.21 -7.68 3.07
N PRO A 14 -7.45 -8.21 3.05
CA PRO A 14 -8.57 -7.64 3.79
C PRO A 14 -8.31 -7.60 5.30
N MET A 15 -8.68 -6.52 5.98
CA MET A 15 -8.30 -6.30 7.38
C MET A 15 -9.37 -5.61 8.22
N HIS A 16 -9.37 -5.87 9.52
CA HIS A 16 -10.19 -5.10 10.46
C HIS A 16 -9.60 -3.71 10.72
N GLY A 17 -10.47 -2.73 11.01
CA GLY A 17 -10.03 -1.35 11.34
C GLY A 17 -9.04 -1.26 12.51
N TYR A 18 -9.16 -2.14 13.51
CA TYR A 18 -8.18 -2.21 14.61
C TYR A 18 -6.82 -2.75 14.15
N GLU A 19 -6.82 -3.74 13.26
CA GLU A 19 -5.58 -4.28 12.69
C GLU A 19 -4.90 -3.27 11.79
N LEU A 20 -5.67 -2.55 10.95
CA LEU A 20 -5.18 -1.42 10.17
C LEU A 20 -4.47 -0.41 11.05
N ARG A 21 -5.08 0.00 12.17
CA ARG A 21 -4.42 0.90 13.13
C ARG A 21 -3.09 0.33 13.62
N LYS A 22 -3.08 -0.93 14.08
CA LYS A 22 -1.88 -1.56 14.61
C LYS A 22 -0.76 -1.60 13.56
N ARG A 23 -1.07 -1.97 12.32
CA ARG A 23 -0.09 -2.00 11.22
C ARG A 23 0.35 -0.61 10.80
N LEU A 24 -0.55 0.38 10.73
CA LEU A 24 -0.18 1.78 10.44
C LEU A 24 0.80 2.34 11.47
N THR A 25 0.56 2.08 12.77
CA THR A 25 1.49 2.50 13.83
C THR A 25 2.84 1.78 13.73
N GLY A 26 2.85 0.49 13.35
CA GLY A 26 4.09 -0.26 13.14
C GLY A 26 4.88 0.22 11.92
N LEU A 27 4.20 0.48 10.80
CA LEU A 27 4.81 0.90 9.53
C LEU A 27 5.41 2.31 9.62
N LEU A 28 4.68 3.24 10.24
CA LEU A 28 5.06 4.65 10.24
C LEU A 28 5.81 5.07 11.51
N GLY A 29 5.95 4.16 12.46
CA GLY A 29 6.55 4.40 13.77
C GLY A 29 5.59 5.08 14.75
N ALA A 30 5.89 4.95 16.04
CA ALA A 30 5.05 5.45 17.13
C ALA A 30 4.82 6.97 17.06
N PHE A 31 5.78 7.73 16.54
CA PHE A 31 5.72 9.19 16.43
C PHE A 31 4.85 9.70 15.27
N ARG A 32 4.53 8.86 14.27
CA ARG A 32 3.61 9.18 13.17
C ARG A 32 2.32 8.38 13.24
N ALA A 33 1.95 7.90 14.42
CA ALA A 33 0.72 7.15 14.60
C ALA A 33 -0.50 8.04 14.29
N PHE A 34 -1.19 7.76 13.19
CA PHE A 34 -2.47 8.40 12.89
C PHE A 34 -3.47 8.15 14.04
N SER A 35 -4.13 9.21 14.48
CA SER A 35 -5.08 9.13 15.60
C SER A 35 -6.34 8.34 15.21
N TYR A 36 -7.01 7.73 16.19
CA TYR A 36 -8.33 7.11 15.99
C TYR A 36 -9.34 8.08 15.36
N GLY A 37 -9.23 9.37 15.71
CA GLY A 37 -10.09 10.43 15.20
C GLY A 37 -9.95 10.67 13.70
N SER A 38 -8.84 10.24 13.08
CA SER A 38 -8.63 10.36 11.62
C SER A 38 -8.92 9.07 10.86
N LEU A 39 -8.65 7.90 11.44
CA LEU A 39 -8.78 6.61 10.75
C LEU A 39 -10.23 6.28 10.35
N TYR A 40 -11.16 6.25 11.30
CA TYR A 40 -12.52 5.80 11.01
C TYR A 40 -13.32 6.76 10.12
N PRO A 41 -13.21 8.09 10.27
CA PRO A 41 -13.80 9.01 9.30
C PRO A 41 -13.24 8.81 7.89
N THR A 42 -11.93 8.56 7.77
CA THR A 42 -11.30 8.28 6.47
C THR A 42 -11.82 6.99 5.87
N LEU A 43 -11.91 5.90 6.65
CA LEU A 43 -12.50 4.63 6.19
C LEU A 43 -13.96 4.81 5.74
N LYS A 44 -14.76 5.55 6.51
CA LYS A 44 -16.16 5.83 6.14
C LYS A 44 -16.25 6.59 4.81
N ARG A 45 -15.38 7.58 4.60
CA ARG A 45 -15.30 8.32 3.34
C ARG A 45 -14.88 7.41 2.18
N MET A 46 -13.79 6.65 2.33
CA MET A 46 -13.30 5.72 1.31
C MET A 46 -14.35 4.67 0.93
N GLN A 47 -15.15 4.20 1.89
CA GLN A 47 -16.25 3.27 1.62
C GLN A 47 -17.39 3.95 0.86
N ALA A 48 -17.73 5.19 1.21
CA ALA A 48 -18.72 5.98 0.47
C ALA A 48 -18.26 6.30 -0.96
N ASP A 49 -16.95 6.49 -1.15
CA ASP A 49 -16.31 6.74 -2.44
C ASP A 49 -16.14 5.45 -3.28
N GLY A 50 -16.52 4.27 -2.75
CA GLY A 50 -16.39 2.98 -3.44
C GLY A 50 -14.95 2.46 -3.59
N ILE A 51 -13.99 3.08 -2.90
CA ILE A 51 -12.56 2.75 -2.93
C ILE A 51 -12.26 1.51 -2.06
N ILE A 52 -13.07 1.30 -1.02
CA ILE A 52 -13.03 0.10 -0.17
C ILE A 52 -14.44 -0.42 0.06
N ASP A 53 -14.57 -1.70 0.38
CA ASP A 53 -15.85 -2.32 0.74
C ASP A 53 -15.74 -3.13 2.04
N GLU A 54 -16.89 -3.44 2.65
CA GLU A 54 -16.99 -4.36 3.78
C GLU A 54 -16.99 -5.79 3.25
N ALA A 55 -15.93 -6.56 3.55
CA ALA A 55 -15.85 -7.94 3.12
C ALA A 55 -16.99 -8.74 3.75
N THR A 56 -17.91 -9.25 2.91
CA THR A 56 -19.03 -10.07 3.35
C THR A 56 -18.53 -11.48 3.64
N GLY A 57 -18.15 -11.74 4.88
CA GLY A 57 -18.04 -13.12 5.37
C GLY A 57 -19.38 -13.83 5.30
N PRO A 58 -19.43 -15.18 5.21
CA PRO A 58 -20.67 -15.94 5.11
C PRO A 58 -21.62 -15.56 6.26
N LEU A 59 -22.87 -15.25 5.89
CA LEU A 59 -23.96 -14.74 6.72
C LEU A 59 -24.01 -15.36 8.13
N GLY A 60 -23.44 -14.64 9.09
CA GLY A 60 -23.83 -14.69 10.50
C GLY A 60 -24.71 -13.48 10.83
N PRO A 61 -25.61 -13.57 11.83
CA PRO A 61 -26.58 -12.52 12.13
C PRO A 61 -25.89 -11.18 12.35
N LYS A 62 -26.52 -10.09 11.88
CA LYS A 62 -26.07 -8.69 11.92
C LYS A 62 -25.57 -8.26 13.31
N VAL A 63 -24.34 -8.60 13.66
CA VAL A 63 -23.63 -7.95 14.77
C VAL A 63 -23.06 -6.65 14.20
N ARG A 64 -23.92 -5.63 14.14
CA ARG A 64 -23.73 -4.31 13.50
C ARG A 64 -22.50 -3.50 13.94
N ARG A 65 -21.63 -4.06 14.80
CA ARG A 65 -20.41 -3.46 15.34
C ARG A 65 -19.25 -4.45 15.54
N ALA A 66 -19.47 -5.75 15.50
CA ALA A 66 -18.39 -6.70 15.75
C ALA A 66 -17.63 -6.97 14.44
N ARG A 67 -16.58 -6.17 14.24
CA ARG A 67 -15.44 -6.45 13.35
C ARG A 67 -15.73 -6.35 11.85
N ARG A 68 -16.05 -5.14 11.38
CA ARG A 68 -15.99 -4.82 9.95
C ARG A 68 -14.61 -5.15 9.38
N VAL A 69 -14.56 -6.02 8.39
CA VAL A 69 -13.37 -6.27 7.57
C VAL A 69 -13.46 -5.34 6.37
N TYR A 70 -12.42 -4.55 6.13
CA TYR A 70 -12.33 -3.71 4.94
C TYR A 70 -11.51 -4.44 3.87
N GLN A 71 -11.95 -4.34 2.62
CA GLN A 71 -11.26 -4.89 1.45
C GLN A 71 -11.12 -3.82 0.37
N LEU A 72 -10.04 -3.90 -0.40
CA LEU A 72 -9.75 -3.01 -1.51
C LEU A 72 -10.58 -3.39 -2.76
N THR A 73 -11.28 -2.42 -3.34
CA THR A 73 -12.00 -2.57 -4.63
C THR A 73 -11.06 -2.33 -5.83
N ASP A 74 -11.55 -2.53 -7.05
CA ASP A 74 -10.78 -2.17 -8.26
C ASP A 74 -10.54 -0.66 -8.34
N ALA A 75 -11.56 0.15 -8.06
CA ALA A 75 -11.40 1.60 -7.93
C ALA A 75 -10.37 1.97 -6.85
N GLY A 76 -10.30 1.20 -5.77
CA GLY A 76 -9.26 1.36 -4.75
C GLY A 76 -7.85 1.05 -5.23
N ARG A 77 -7.69 0.06 -6.11
CA ARG A 77 -6.39 -0.26 -6.74
C ARG A 77 -5.93 0.84 -7.67
N GLU A 78 -6.82 1.35 -8.52
CA GLU A 78 -6.55 2.49 -9.40
C GLU A 78 -6.17 3.72 -8.57
N ARG A 79 -6.94 4.03 -7.53
CA ARG A 79 -6.66 5.14 -6.62
C ARG A 79 -5.31 5.00 -5.93
N PHE A 80 -4.94 3.80 -5.52
CA PHE A 80 -3.62 3.55 -4.94
C PHE A 80 -2.51 3.84 -5.96
N ALA A 81 -2.66 3.37 -7.20
CA ALA A 81 -1.69 3.60 -8.28
C ALA A 81 -1.50 5.10 -8.57
N GLU A 82 -2.58 5.88 -8.58
CA GLU A 82 -2.52 7.34 -8.69
C GLU A 82 -1.74 7.97 -7.53
N LEU A 83 -2.05 7.57 -6.29
CA LEU A 83 -1.47 8.17 -5.10
C LEU A 83 0.03 7.87 -4.96
N VAL A 84 0.51 6.70 -5.36
CA VAL A 84 1.94 6.40 -5.35
C VAL A 84 2.68 7.13 -6.48
N ALA A 85 2.02 7.39 -7.61
CA ALA A 85 2.61 8.14 -8.72
C ALA A 85 2.58 9.67 -8.52
N ASP A 86 1.79 10.17 -7.56
CA ASP A 86 1.72 11.59 -7.23
C ASP A 86 3.07 12.11 -6.71
N THR A 87 3.52 13.22 -7.26
CA THR A 87 4.81 13.85 -6.92
C THR A 87 4.63 15.27 -6.37
N GLY A 88 3.42 15.59 -5.89
CA GLY A 88 3.10 16.88 -5.31
C GLY A 88 3.87 17.20 -4.02
N PRO A 89 3.94 18.49 -3.62
CA PRO A 89 4.78 18.94 -2.51
C PRO A 89 4.56 18.28 -1.16
N GLN A 90 3.33 17.90 -0.88
CA GLN A 90 2.92 17.16 0.30
C GLN A 90 3.69 15.85 0.49
N ASN A 91 4.17 15.22 -0.59
CA ASN A 91 4.77 13.89 -0.58
C ASN A 91 6.23 13.87 -0.13
N TYR A 92 6.90 15.02 -0.11
CA TYR A 92 8.28 15.15 0.40
C TYR A 92 8.39 15.96 1.72
N THR A 93 7.25 16.28 2.34
CA THR A 93 7.20 16.83 3.71
C THR A 93 7.65 15.83 4.77
N ASP A 94 7.93 16.30 5.99
CA ASP A 94 8.34 15.42 7.10
C ASP A 94 7.28 14.36 7.41
N ASP A 95 6.00 14.68 7.26
CA ASP A 95 4.91 13.74 7.52
C ASP A 95 4.60 12.86 6.30
N GLY A 96 4.77 13.41 5.10
CA GLY A 96 4.43 12.72 3.85
C GLY A 96 5.46 11.71 3.37
N PHE A 97 6.74 12.08 3.48
CA PHE A 97 7.84 11.34 2.87
C PHE A 97 7.96 9.89 3.37
N GLY A 98 7.84 9.68 4.69
CA GLY A 98 7.97 8.35 5.28
C GLY A 98 6.91 7.35 4.80
N VAL A 99 5.69 7.82 4.53
CA VAL A 99 4.62 6.96 3.99
C VAL A 99 4.95 6.55 2.56
N HIS A 100 5.40 7.48 1.72
CA HIS A 100 5.80 7.19 0.35
C HIS A 100 6.96 6.21 0.29
N LEU A 101 8.00 6.46 1.09
CA LEU A 101 9.16 5.58 1.21
C LEU A 101 8.77 4.13 1.54
N ALA A 102 7.78 3.93 2.42
CA ALA A 102 7.28 2.60 2.79
C ALA A 102 6.65 1.84 1.60
N PHE A 103 6.24 2.53 0.54
CA PHE A 103 5.61 1.96 -0.65
C PHE A 103 6.43 2.15 -1.95
N PHE A 104 7.71 2.52 -1.85
CA PHE A 104 8.57 2.71 -3.02
C PHE A 104 8.68 1.46 -3.90
N SER A 105 8.62 0.26 -3.32
CA SER A 105 8.58 -1.00 -4.08
C SER A 105 7.40 -1.11 -5.06
N ARG A 106 6.34 -0.32 -4.86
CA ARG A 106 5.14 -0.26 -5.70
C ARG A 106 4.96 1.08 -6.41
N THR A 107 5.95 1.97 -6.30
CA THR A 107 5.93 3.32 -6.87
C THR A 107 6.75 3.33 -8.17
N PRO A 108 6.30 3.98 -9.26
CA PRO A 108 7.12 4.10 -10.48
C PRO A 108 8.48 4.77 -10.21
N ALA A 109 9.55 4.32 -10.88
CA ALA A 109 10.92 4.82 -10.65
C ALA A 109 11.03 6.34 -10.82
N VAL A 110 10.39 6.88 -11.87
CA VAL A 110 10.35 8.34 -12.11
C VAL A 110 9.68 9.09 -10.96
N ALA A 111 8.64 8.53 -10.36
CA ALA A 111 7.97 9.14 -9.21
C ALA A 111 8.85 9.05 -7.94
N ARG A 112 9.50 7.90 -7.69
CA ARG A 112 10.47 7.74 -6.59
C ARG A 112 11.56 8.79 -6.67
N MET A 113 12.18 8.94 -7.84
CA MET A 113 13.24 9.93 -8.06
C MET A 113 12.77 11.36 -7.75
N ARG A 114 11.62 11.76 -8.29
CA ARG A 114 11.05 13.10 -8.05
C ARG A 114 10.77 13.36 -6.57
N ILE A 115 10.23 12.37 -5.84
CA ILE A 115 9.97 12.49 -4.40
C ILE A 115 11.27 12.62 -3.63
N LEU A 116 12.29 11.81 -3.95
CA LEU A 116 13.62 11.87 -3.33
C LEU A 116 14.31 13.22 -3.56
N GLU A 117 14.30 13.72 -4.79
CA GLU A 117 14.87 15.02 -5.13
C GLU A 117 14.13 16.18 -4.47
N GLY A 118 12.79 16.10 -4.41
CA GLY A 118 11.96 17.06 -3.67
C GLY A 118 12.31 17.08 -2.19
N ARG A 119 12.45 15.90 -1.58
CA ARG A 119 12.85 15.76 -0.17
C ARG A 119 14.24 16.33 0.07
N ARG A 120 15.21 15.99 -0.78
CA ARG A 120 16.58 16.51 -0.67
C ARG A 120 16.60 18.03 -0.66
N ARG A 121 15.92 18.67 -1.63
CA ARG A 121 15.84 20.15 -1.70
C ARG A 121 15.28 20.75 -0.41
N GLN A 122 14.19 20.21 0.10
CA GLN A 122 13.56 20.71 1.34
C GLN A 122 14.48 20.57 2.56
N VAL A 123 15.18 19.45 2.68
CA VAL A 123 16.10 19.22 3.81
C VAL A 123 17.37 20.08 3.66
N GLU A 124 17.85 20.31 2.45
CA GLU A 124 18.98 21.22 2.17
C GLU A 124 18.65 22.66 2.54
N GLU A 125 17.47 23.15 2.17
CA GLU A 125 16.97 24.48 2.55
C GLU A 125 16.89 24.62 4.08
N ARG A 126 16.32 23.62 4.76
CA ARG A 126 16.26 23.57 6.23
C ARG A 126 17.64 23.58 6.86
N ARG A 127 18.57 22.76 6.34
CA ARG A 127 19.95 22.68 6.81
C ARG A 127 20.64 24.02 6.72
N GLU A 128 20.49 24.73 5.60
CA GLU A 128 21.12 26.03 5.42
C GLU A 128 20.53 27.08 6.36
N GLY A 129 19.20 27.13 6.49
CA GLY A 129 18.54 28.02 7.46
C GLY A 129 19.00 27.79 8.90
N LEU A 130 19.20 26.53 9.31
CA LEU A 130 19.74 26.19 10.64
C LEU A 130 21.20 26.62 10.80
N ARG A 131 22.03 26.44 9.78
CA ARG A 131 23.44 26.86 9.79
C ARG A 131 23.57 28.38 9.94
N GLU A 132 22.77 29.14 9.21
CA GLU A 132 22.70 30.60 9.36
C GLU A 132 22.23 31.04 10.74
N LEU A 133 21.24 30.35 11.31
CA LEU A 133 20.69 30.68 12.62
C LEU A 133 21.72 30.44 13.74
N ILE A 134 22.43 29.32 13.70
CA ILE A 134 23.51 29.00 14.64
C ILE A 134 24.67 30.00 14.48
N GLY A 135 25.05 30.34 13.25
CA GLY A 135 26.12 31.30 12.97
C GLY A 135 25.84 32.72 13.48
N ARG A 136 24.58 33.17 13.41
CA ARG A 136 24.15 34.48 13.93
C ARG A 136 24.07 34.52 15.45
N SER A 137 23.72 33.41 16.10
CA SER A 137 23.35 33.37 17.53
C SER A 137 24.53 33.31 18.51
N ASN A 138 25.75 33.64 18.08
CA ASN A 138 26.98 33.44 18.86
C ASN A 138 27.20 34.40 20.05
N ARG A 139 26.26 35.31 20.35
CA ARG A 139 26.46 36.35 21.40
C ARG A 139 25.32 36.52 22.43
N SER A 140 24.14 35.92 22.27
CA SER A 140 23.00 36.23 23.17
C SER A 140 21.91 35.15 23.32
N GLY A 141 22.10 33.94 22.79
CA GLY A 141 21.07 32.89 22.85
C GLY A 141 21.15 32.02 24.10
N ASP A 142 19.99 31.51 24.57
CA ASP A 142 19.91 30.46 25.59
C ASP A 142 20.69 29.19 25.14
N ARG A 143 21.47 28.62 26.06
CA ARG A 143 22.32 27.45 25.81
C ARG A 143 21.51 26.27 25.27
N TYR A 144 20.35 25.99 25.86
CA TYR A 144 19.55 24.82 25.48
C TYR A 144 18.88 25.00 24.12
N THR A 145 18.42 26.21 23.81
CA THR A 145 17.93 26.57 22.48
C THR A 145 19.01 26.33 21.41
N ARG A 146 20.27 26.69 21.69
CA ARG A 146 21.38 26.40 20.77
C ARG A 146 21.57 24.89 20.55
N GLN A 147 21.55 24.09 21.62
CA GLN A 147 21.66 22.63 21.52
C GLN A 147 20.53 22.02 20.67
N LEU A 148 19.31 22.55 20.78
CA LEU A 148 18.18 22.10 19.96
C LEU A 148 18.40 22.36 18.46
N HIS A 149 18.95 23.52 18.10
CA HIS A 149 19.28 23.84 16.72
C HIS A 149 20.45 23.00 16.19
N GLU A 150 21.47 22.76 17.01
CA GLU A 150 22.60 21.89 16.65
C GLU A 150 22.14 20.45 16.38
N LEU A 151 21.26 19.88 17.23
CA LEU A 151 20.65 18.57 17.00
C LEU A 151 19.85 18.53 15.69
N SER A 152 19.08 19.58 15.41
CA SER A 152 18.29 19.69 14.17
C SER A 152 19.18 19.78 12.93
N LEU A 153 20.31 20.48 13.03
CA LEU A 153 21.29 20.60 11.96
C LEU A 153 21.95 19.25 11.68
N GLU A 154 22.42 18.55 12.72
CA GLU A 154 23.03 17.22 12.60
C GLU A 154 22.06 16.22 11.94
N SER A 155 20.80 16.22 12.37
CA SER A 155 19.75 15.40 11.77
C SER A 155 19.56 15.70 10.28
N SER A 156 19.49 16.99 9.92
CA SER A 156 19.34 17.42 8.53
C SER A 156 20.56 17.06 7.68
N GLU A 157 21.78 17.19 8.20
CA GLU A 157 23.00 16.80 7.50
C GLU A 157 23.08 15.30 7.25
N ARG A 158 22.72 14.49 8.25
CA ARG A 158 22.62 13.04 8.10
C ARG A 158 21.57 12.67 7.04
N GLU A 159 20.41 13.31 7.07
CA GLU A 159 19.34 13.03 6.11
C GLU A 159 19.75 13.40 4.68
N VAL A 160 20.41 14.55 4.44
CA VAL A 160 20.93 14.90 3.11
C VAL A 160 21.92 13.86 2.59
N ARG A 161 22.85 13.40 3.43
CA ARG A 161 23.82 12.35 3.01
C ARG A 161 23.09 11.08 2.60
N TRP A 162 22.17 10.61 3.44
CA TRP A 162 21.37 9.42 3.16
C TRP A 162 20.52 9.56 1.90
N LEU A 163 19.90 10.72 1.66
CA LEU A 163 19.13 10.99 0.43
C LEU A 163 20.00 10.97 -0.81
N ASN A 164 21.22 11.53 -0.74
CA ASN A 164 22.15 11.51 -1.88
C ASN A 164 22.59 10.09 -2.23
N GLU A 165 22.89 9.27 -1.22
CA GLU A 165 23.21 7.84 -1.41
C GLU A 165 22.03 7.09 -2.05
N LEU A 166 20.82 7.33 -1.56
CA LEU A 166 19.61 6.67 -2.07
C LEU A 166 19.27 7.11 -3.51
N ILE A 167 19.42 8.39 -3.83
CA ILE A 167 19.25 8.92 -5.20
C ILE A 167 20.27 8.31 -6.15
N ALA A 168 21.53 8.19 -5.72
CA ALA A 168 22.58 7.59 -6.55
C ALA A 168 22.31 6.10 -6.84
N ALA A 169 21.83 5.36 -5.84
CA ALA A 169 21.41 3.96 -6.01
C ALA A 169 20.24 3.85 -7.01
N GLU A 170 19.19 4.65 -6.81
CA GLU A 170 18.01 4.65 -7.69
C GLU A 170 18.36 5.01 -9.15
N ALA A 171 19.24 6.00 -9.35
CA ALA A 171 19.71 6.38 -10.68
C ALA A 171 20.52 5.26 -11.36
N SER A 172 21.31 4.51 -10.57
CA SER A 172 22.08 3.36 -11.05
C SER A 172 21.16 2.22 -11.49
N ASP A 173 20.10 1.94 -10.72
CA ASP A 173 19.10 0.93 -11.04
C ASP A 173 18.33 1.27 -12.32
N MET A 174 17.97 2.54 -12.51
CA MET A 174 17.32 3.02 -13.72
C MET A 174 18.23 2.86 -14.95
N ASN A 175 19.49 3.27 -14.86
CA ASN A 175 20.45 3.14 -15.96
C ASN A 175 20.71 1.67 -16.34
N ASN A 176 20.75 0.77 -15.36
CA ASN A 176 20.93 -0.66 -15.61
C ASN A 176 19.69 -1.27 -16.29
N ALA A 177 18.48 -0.87 -15.88
CA ALA A 177 17.24 -1.31 -16.52
C ALA A 177 17.16 -0.87 -17.99
N ASP A 178 17.60 0.35 -18.30
CA ASP A 178 17.64 0.89 -19.67
C ASP A 178 18.65 0.15 -20.55
N ALA A 179 19.84 -0.15 -20.01
CA ALA A 179 20.89 -0.91 -20.71
C ALA A 179 20.46 -2.36 -21.04
N GLN A 180 19.71 -3.01 -20.14
CA GLN A 180 19.18 -4.36 -20.37
C GLN A 180 18.05 -4.36 -21.43
N HIS A 181 17.22 -3.31 -21.49
CA HIS A 181 16.20 -3.16 -22.53
C HIS A 181 16.82 -2.95 -23.91
N THR A 182 17.87 -2.12 -24.03
CA THR A 182 18.56 -1.88 -25.31
C THR A 182 19.29 -3.13 -25.81
N ALA A 183 19.96 -3.87 -24.94
CA ALA A 183 20.66 -5.10 -25.30
C ALA A 183 19.71 -6.24 -25.75
N THR A 184 18.47 -6.25 -25.27
CA THR A 184 17.46 -7.26 -25.64
C THR A 184 16.81 -6.94 -27.00
N GLN A 185 16.63 -5.65 -27.33
CA GLN A 185 16.10 -5.24 -28.65
C GLN A 185 17.10 -5.39 -29.80
N ASP A 186 18.41 -5.34 -29.52
CA ASP A 186 19.45 -5.44 -30.56
C ASP A 186 19.78 -6.90 -30.97
N ARG A 187 19.19 -7.90 -30.30
CA ARG A 187 19.19 -9.30 -30.78
C ARG A 187 18.10 -9.51 -31.83
N ARG A 188 18.30 -9.00 -33.05
CA ARG A 188 17.56 -9.48 -34.22
C ARG A 188 17.94 -10.96 -34.49
N PRO A 189 17.00 -11.84 -34.86
CA PRO A 189 17.34 -13.18 -35.29
C PRO A 189 18.11 -13.09 -36.62
N ALA A 190 19.32 -13.64 -36.64
CA ALA A 190 20.10 -13.78 -37.85
C ALA A 190 19.40 -14.74 -38.83
N ASP A 191 19.23 -14.26 -40.06
CA ASP A 191 18.98 -14.95 -41.34
C ASP A 191 18.54 -16.42 -41.29
N LEU A 192 17.27 -16.65 -41.57
CA LEU A 192 16.77 -17.92 -42.13
C LEU A 192 16.91 -17.85 -43.67
N PRO A 193 17.53 -18.83 -44.35
CA PRO A 193 17.61 -18.82 -45.80
C PRO A 193 16.25 -19.19 -46.41
N GLU A 194 15.76 -18.35 -47.33
CA GLU A 194 14.52 -18.53 -48.06
C GLU A 194 14.53 -19.84 -48.89
N GLY A 195 13.72 -20.81 -48.46
CA GLY A 195 13.36 -21.99 -49.24
C GLY A 195 12.22 -21.68 -50.21
N ARG A 196 12.53 -21.66 -51.50
CA ARG A 196 11.60 -21.64 -52.64
C ARG A 196 10.48 -22.71 -52.50
N PRO A 197 9.19 -22.40 -52.78
CA PRO A 197 8.16 -23.44 -52.82
C PRO A 197 8.17 -24.18 -54.18
N PRO A 198 7.94 -25.51 -54.21
CA PRO A 198 7.68 -26.23 -55.45
C PRO A 198 6.20 -26.17 -55.84
N GLY A 199 5.94 -26.48 -57.10
CA GLY A 199 4.74 -26.17 -57.86
C GLY A 199 3.45 -26.86 -57.39
N VAL A 200 2.35 -26.22 -57.78
CA VAL A 200 0.97 -26.70 -57.68
C VAL A 200 0.69 -27.62 -58.86
N ASP A 201 0.32 -28.87 -58.59
CA ASP A 201 -0.37 -29.74 -59.54
C ASP A 201 -1.88 -29.71 -59.25
N PRO A 202 -2.75 -29.48 -60.24
CA PRO A 202 -4.19 -29.60 -60.07
C PRO A 202 -4.70 -30.93 -60.67
N GLY A 203 -5.42 -31.73 -59.88
CA GLY A 203 -6.19 -32.83 -60.46
C GLY A 203 -6.89 -33.75 -59.46
N LEU A 204 -8.24 -33.73 -59.54
CA LEU A 204 -9.18 -34.87 -59.42
C LEU A 204 -9.30 -35.55 -58.02
N VAL A 205 -10.44 -35.93 -57.41
CA VAL A 205 -11.90 -35.98 -57.68
C VAL A 205 -12.62 -36.24 -56.33
N THR A 206 -13.91 -35.89 -56.23
CA THR A 206 -15.04 -36.55 -55.51
C THR A 206 -15.02 -36.67 -53.97
N ALA A 207 -16.01 -36.04 -53.30
CA ALA A 207 -17.21 -36.66 -52.69
C ALA A 207 -16.90 -37.20 -51.27
N ASP A 208 -17.73 -37.15 -50.23
CA ASP A 208 -19.16 -36.95 -50.09
C ASP A 208 -19.45 -36.48 -48.64
N LEU A 209 -20.68 -36.02 -48.47
CA LEU A 209 -21.48 -35.75 -47.28
C LEU A 209 -21.16 -36.57 -46.00
N HIS A 210 -21.19 -35.93 -44.82
CA HIS A 210 -22.26 -36.23 -43.85
C HIS A 210 -22.38 -35.21 -42.70
N GLU A 211 -23.64 -34.91 -42.46
CA GLU A 211 -24.27 -34.06 -41.47
C GLU A 211 -24.50 -34.82 -40.15
N THR A 212 -24.96 -34.08 -39.13
CA THR A 212 -25.62 -34.50 -37.87
C THR A 212 -24.70 -34.84 -36.68
N ASP A 213 -25.06 -34.61 -35.42
CA ASP A 213 -26.08 -33.82 -34.72
C ASP A 213 -25.89 -34.17 -33.22
N SER A 214 -26.37 -33.31 -32.31
CA SER A 214 -26.95 -33.68 -31.01
C SER A 214 -26.05 -34.38 -29.94
N GLN A 215 -26.35 -34.37 -28.66
CA GLN A 215 -27.11 -33.51 -27.74
C GLN A 215 -26.85 -34.14 -26.34
N GLU A 216 -26.96 -33.29 -25.32
CA GLU A 216 -27.59 -33.57 -24.03
C GLU A 216 -27.05 -34.60 -23.01
N SER A 217 -27.21 -34.13 -21.77
CA SER A 217 -27.98 -34.76 -20.68
C SER A 217 -27.17 -35.39 -19.53
N ARG A 218 -27.12 -34.65 -18.41
CA ARG A 218 -27.77 -34.90 -17.10
C ARG A 218 -27.05 -36.01 -16.28
N VAL A 219 -27.02 -36.06 -14.94
CA VAL A 219 -28.09 -36.01 -13.93
C VAL A 219 -27.45 -35.94 -12.53
N ARG A 220 -27.96 -35.03 -11.68
CA ARG A 220 -28.29 -35.05 -10.22
C ARG A 220 -27.47 -35.81 -9.14
N GLY A 221 -27.51 -35.21 -7.94
CA GLY A 221 -27.69 -35.91 -6.65
C GLY A 221 -26.95 -35.24 -5.48
N ILE A 222 -27.50 -34.21 -4.81
CA ILE A 222 -28.22 -34.26 -3.51
C ILE A 222 -27.50 -35.05 -2.41
N SER A 223 -27.03 -34.38 -1.34
CA SER A 223 -27.49 -34.64 0.06
C SER A 223 -26.78 -33.75 1.09
N ALA A 224 -27.56 -33.12 1.97
CA ALA A 224 -27.21 -32.54 3.26
C ALA A 224 -28.45 -32.68 4.17
N PRO A 225 -28.38 -32.50 5.52
CA PRO A 225 -27.32 -32.70 6.52
C PRO A 225 -27.87 -33.56 7.70
N PRO A 226 -27.22 -33.57 8.89
CA PRO A 226 -28.06 -33.46 10.09
C PRO A 226 -27.57 -32.46 11.15
N GLN A 227 -28.56 -32.04 11.93
CA GLN A 227 -28.55 -31.00 12.96
C GLN A 227 -27.85 -31.44 14.25
N LYS A 228 -27.32 -30.48 15.02
CA LYS A 228 -27.02 -30.67 16.45
C LYS A 228 -27.78 -29.63 17.28
N GLU A 229 -28.48 -30.16 18.27
CA GLU A 229 -29.33 -29.51 19.27
C GLU A 229 -28.55 -28.60 20.25
N PRO A 230 -29.24 -27.69 20.97
CA PRO A 230 -28.64 -26.61 21.73
C PRO A 230 -28.21 -27.03 23.15
N VAL A 231 -27.12 -26.41 23.64
CA VAL A 231 -26.63 -26.52 25.02
C VAL A 231 -27.36 -25.49 25.91
N PRO A 232 -27.80 -25.85 27.14
CA PRO A 232 -28.59 -24.97 27.99
C PRO A 232 -27.78 -23.85 28.65
N GLN A 233 -28.47 -22.72 28.83
CA GLN A 233 -28.05 -21.51 29.53
C GLN A 233 -27.98 -21.77 31.04
N GLN A 234 -26.88 -21.37 31.69
CA GLN A 234 -26.85 -21.21 33.15
C GLN A 234 -26.95 -19.74 33.53
N SER A 235 -27.88 -19.52 34.45
CA SER A 235 -28.35 -18.24 34.97
C SER A 235 -27.33 -17.49 35.81
N ALA A 236 -27.59 -16.18 35.87
CA ALA A 236 -27.02 -15.16 36.72
C ALA A 236 -26.84 -15.55 38.20
N VAL A 237 -25.73 -15.11 38.78
CA VAL A 237 -25.62 -14.78 40.21
C VAL A 237 -24.79 -13.51 40.38
N ALA A 238 -25.47 -12.45 40.80
CA ALA A 238 -24.96 -11.31 41.58
C ALA A 238 -26.11 -10.92 42.54
N PRO A 239 -25.90 -10.21 43.67
CA PRO A 239 -24.67 -9.66 44.23
C PRO A 239 -24.43 -10.13 45.69
N ARG A 240 -23.26 -9.84 46.27
CA ARG A 240 -23.10 -9.78 47.73
C ARG A 240 -22.54 -8.43 48.13
N GLU A 241 -23.36 -7.72 48.90
CA GLU A 241 -23.00 -6.58 49.72
C GLU A 241 -22.03 -7.04 50.82
N GLU A 242 -20.92 -6.34 50.98
CA GLU A 242 -20.19 -6.29 52.25
C GLU A 242 -19.93 -4.81 52.54
N GLY A 243 -20.44 -4.37 53.69
CA GLY A 243 -20.39 -2.99 54.15
C GLY A 243 -19.03 -2.55 54.68
N GLU A 244 -18.79 -1.24 54.58
CA GLU A 244 -18.47 -0.30 55.67
C GLU A 244 -18.44 -0.97 57.08
N PRO A 245 -17.48 -0.68 57.99
CA PRO A 245 -17.27 0.71 58.37
C PRO A 245 -15.88 1.19 58.84
N ASP A 246 -15.66 2.48 58.58
CA ASP A 246 -15.29 3.55 59.53
C ASP A 246 -13.86 3.60 60.15
N ARG A 247 -13.33 4.83 60.01
CA ARG A 247 -12.48 5.59 60.93
C ARG A 247 -10.97 5.34 61.03
N GLY A 248 -10.25 6.40 60.70
CA GLY A 248 -8.86 6.69 61.02
C GLY A 248 -8.43 8.01 60.41
#